data_AF-C4RJM9-F1
#
_entry.id   AF-C4RJM9-F1
#
_cell.length_a   1.000
_cell.length_b   1.000
_cell.length_c   1.000
_cell.angle_alpha   90.00
_cell.angle_beta   90.00
_cell.angle_gamma   90.00
#
_symmetry.space_group_name_H-M   'P 1'
#
loop_
_entity.id
_entity.type
_entity.pdbx_description
1 polymer ?
#
loop_
_entity_poly.entity_id
_entity_poly.type
_entity_poly.pdbx_seq_one_letter_code
_entity_poly.pdbx_strand_id
1 'polypeptide(L)'
;MEASQTPASPVCARRVTRFALSGGHRLTTRRTVRRVTDVPQQTLDDATAVLHSALAGDGEAVVGTFDEVVDRSGLAGAYGVAWCLAATMVGDVPAHGGAALEFPGIDEAGYDTRWVARFVSAYANADADTGEALFGAAVADGLLPDCLLTLAGSTVATLRSRAA
;
A
#
# COMPACT_ATOMS: atom_id res chain seq x y z
N MET A 1 46.93 -7.56 25.22
CA MET A 1 46.16 -6.30 25.18
C MET A 1 45.74 -6.10 23.74
N GLU A 2 44.47 -6.42 23.49
CA GLU A 2 43.82 -6.31 22.18
C GLU A 2 43.59 -4.85 21.79
N ALA A 3 43.75 -4.55 20.51
CA ALA A 3 43.19 -3.37 19.88
C ALA A 3 42.57 -3.80 18.54
N SER A 4 41.30 -4.19 18.60
CA SER A 4 40.44 -4.40 17.44
C SER A 4 39.96 -3.04 16.95
N GLN A 5 40.30 -2.67 15.71
CA GLN A 5 39.80 -1.45 15.08
C GLN A 5 39.13 -1.77 13.75
N THR A 6 37.84 -1.44 13.73
CA THR A 6 36.80 -1.50 12.68
C THR A 6 37.22 -0.90 11.33
N PRO A 7 36.84 -1.50 10.18
CA PRO A 7 36.75 -0.78 8.93
C PRO A 7 35.35 -0.18 8.70
N ALA A 8 35.36 1.11 8.39
CA ALA A 8 34.23 1.95 8.02
C ALA A 8 33.63 1.57 6.64
N SER A 9 32.30 1.71 6.53
CA SER A 9 31.53 1.54 5.30
C SER A 9 31.72 2.72 4.34
N PRO A 10 31.81 2.50 3.01
CA PRO A 10 31.86 3.57 2.04
C PRO A 10 30.45 4.12 1.72
N VAL A 11 30.27 5.41 2.00
CA VAL A 11 29.16 6.25 1.55
C VAL A 11 29.28 6.44 0.03
N CYS A 12 28.35 5.87 -0.74
CA CYS A 12 28.27 6.06 -2.19
C CYS A 12 27.18 7.07 -2.53
N ALA A 13 27.59 8.11 -3.26
CA ALA A 13 26.85 9.30 -3.63
C ALA A 13 25.56 8.99 -4.43
N ARG A 14 24.43 9.54 -3.97
CA ARG A 14 23.14 9.46 -4.66
C ARG A 14 23.04 10.60 -5.68
N ARG A 15 23.34 10.29 -6.94
CA ARG A 15 23.17 11.19 -8.09
C ARG A 15 21.70 11.21 -8.50
N VAL A 16 21.04 12.36 -8.36
CA VAL A 16 19.74 12.63 -8.98
C VAL A 16 19.98 12.69 -10.50
N THR A 17 19.37 11.78 -11.26
CA THR A 17 19.41 11.86 -12.73
C THR A 17 18.00 11.95 -13.29
N ARG A 18 17.83 13.03 -14.05
CA ARG A 18 16.64 13.54 -14.72
C ARG A 18 16.14 12.59 -15.81
N PHE A 19 14.81 12.55 -15.93
CA PHE A 19 13.99 12.08 -17.04
C PHE A 19 14.56 12.39 -18.42
N ALA A 20 14.69 11.37 -19.27
CA ALA A 20 14.47 11.44 -20.72
C ALA A 20 14.57 10.04 -21.31
N LEU A 21 13.54 9.55 -22.01
CA LEU A 21 13.72 8.57 -23.09
C LEU A 21 12.60 8.72 -24.14
N SER A 22 13.01 9.22 -25.30
CA SER A 22 12.30 9.16 -26.57
C SER A 22 12.41 7.76 -27.20
N GLY A 23 11.30 7.29 -27.78
CA GLY A 23 11.22 6.69 -29.11
C GLY A 23 11.66 5.23 -29.33
N GLY A 24 10.75 4.42 -29.90
CA GLY A 24 11.12 3.25 -30.70
C GLY A 24 10.14 2.07 -30.63
N HIS A 25 9.22 1.98 -31.59
CA HIS A 25 8.35 0.81 -31.78
C HIS A 25 9.16 -0.45 -32.14
N ARG A 26 8.94 -1.54 -31.40
CA ARG A 26 8.94 -2.91 -31.96
C ARG A 26 8.12 -3.85 -31.07
N LEU A 27 7.05 -4.40 -31.65
CA LEU A 27 6.18 -5.41 -31.06
C LEU A 27 6.97 -6.70 -30.79
N THR A 28 7.44 -6.85 -29.56
CA THR A 28 7.70 -8.16 -28.95
C THR A 28 7.13 -8.14 -27.56
N THR A 29 6.05 -8.89 -27.39
CA THR A 29 5.35 -9.16 -26.15
C THR A 29 6.32 -9.77 -25.13
N ARG A 30 6.94 -8.93 -24.30
CA ARG A 30 7.51 -9.34 -23.00
C ARG A 30 6.75 -8.57 -21.95
N ARG A 31 5.71 -9.23 -21.45
CA ARG A 31 4.91 -8.82 -20.30
C ARG A 31 5.85 -8.75 -19.10
N THR A 32 6.41 -7.57 -18.84
CA THR A 32 7.08 -7.26 -17.58
C THR A 32 5.98 -7.20 -16.54
N VAL A 33 5.78 -8.31 -15.83
CA VAL A 33 5.14 -8.28 -14.52
C VAL A 33 5.92 -7.23 -13.71
N ARG A 34 5.30 -6.09 -13.42
CA ARG A 34 5.82 -5.09 -12.48
C ARG A 34 5.80 -5.78 -11.12
N ARG A 35 6.89 -6.51 -10.84
CA ARG A 35 7.09 -7.29 -9.63
C ARG A 35 6.92 -6.39 -8.40
N VAL A 36 6.38 -6.99 -7.33
CA VAL A 36 6.47 -6.57 -5.93
C VAL A 36 7.95 -6.58 -5.46
N THR A 37 8.83 -5.90 -6.18
CA THR A 37 10.26 -5.81 -5.88
C THR A 37 10.74 -4.36 -5.78
N ASP A 38 9.84 -3.38 -5.95
CA ASP A 38 10.14 -1.96 -5.76
C ASP A 38 9.64 -1.41 -4.41
N VAL A 39 8.86 -2.20 -3.67
CA VAL A 39 8.38 -1.83 -2.34
C VAL A 39 9.48 -2.10 -1.32
N PRO A 40 9.84 -1.13 -0.45
CA PRO A 40 10.80 -1.35 0.62
C PRO A 40 10.37 -2.52 1.52
N GLN A 41 11.30 -3.41 1.89
CA GLN A 41 11.00 -4.54 2.77
C GLN A 41 10.34 -4.10 4.07
N GLN A 42 10.74 -2.95 4.61
CA GLN A 42 10.15 -2.34 5.80
C GLN A 42 8.63 -2.12 5.64
N THR A 43 8.17 -1.63 4.49
CA THR A 43 6.74 -1.44 4.21
C THR A 43 5.97 -2.77 4.20
N LEU A 44 6.61 -3.84 3.73
CA LEU A 44 6.01 -5.18 3.75
C LEU A 44 5.93 -5.74 5.18
N ASP A 45 6.97 -5.51 5.97
CA ASP A 45 7.01 -5.92 7.37
C ASP A 45 5.95 -5.17 8.18
N ASP A 46 5.78 -3.87 7.94
CA ASP A 46 4.73 -3.04 8.55
C ASP A 46 3.32 -3.50 8.14
N ALA A 47 3.10 -3.78 6.85
CA ALA A 47 1.83 -4.32 6.37
C ALA A 47 1.52 -5.69 6.99
N THR A 48 2.55 -6.52 7.20
CA THR A 48 2.42 -7.81 7.88
C THR A 48 2.04 -7.64 9.34
N ALA A 49 2.66 -6.68 10.04
CA ALA A 49 2.31 -6.35 11.43
C ALA A 49 0.86 -5.86 11.55
N VAL A 50 0.43 -4.95 10.66
CA VAL A 50 -0.98 -4.49 10.59
C VAL A 50 -1.93 -5.65 10.38
N LEU A 51 -1.66 -6.55 9.43
CA LEU A 51 -2.50 -7.71 9.18
C LEU A 51 -2.56 -8.66 10.38
N HIS A 52 -1.45 -8.87 11.08
CA HIS A 52 -1.40 -9.72 12.26
C HIS A 52 -2.26 -9.14 13.40
N SER A 53 -2.15 -7.84 13.68
CA SER A 53 -2.98 -7.15 14.67
C SER A 53 -4.46 -7.17 14.30
N ALA A 54 -4.79 -6.89 13.03
CA ALA A 54 -6.16 -6.96 12.53
C ALA A 54 -6.75 -8.38 12.61
N LEU A 55 -5.96 -9.42 12.35
CA LEU A 55 -6.37 -10.83 12.50
C LEU A 55 -6.68 -11.19 13.95
N ALA A 56 -5.91 -10.63 14.89
CA ALA A 56 -6.15 -10.76 16.33
C ALA A 56 -7.33 -9.92 16.84
N GLY A 57 -7.91 -9.05 16.00
CA GLY A 57 -8.99 -8.14 16.38
C GLY A 57 -8.50 -6.92 17.18
N ASP A 58 -7.20 -6.66 17.16
CA ASP A 58 -6.58 -5.56 17.89
C ASP A 58 -6.51 -4.30 17.02
N GLY A 59 -7.60 -3.53 17.04
CA GLY A 59 -7.71 -2.27 16.31
C GLY A 59 -6.77 -1.18 16.82
N GLU A 60 -6.46 -1.17 18.12
CA GLU A 60 -5.54 -0.20 18.71
C GLU A 60 -4.11 -0.45 18.21
N ALA A 61 -3.67 -1.72 18.18
CA ALA A 61 -2.37 -2.08 17.61
C ALA A 61 -2.27 -1.81 16.10
N VAL A 62 -3.38 -1.91 15.35
CA VAL A 62 -3.42 -1.50 13.93
C VAL A 62 -3.14 -0.01 13.80
N VAL A 63 -3.87 0.82 14.56
CA VAL A 63 -3.67 2.28 14.53
C VAL A 63 -2.26 2.64 15.00
N GLY A 64 -1.80 2.06 16.10
CA GLY A 64 -0.45 2.27 16.61
C GLY A 64 0.66 1.91 15.61
N THR A 65 0.50 0.82 14.84
CA THR A 65 1.45 0.48 13.78
C THR A 65 1.47 1.54 12.68
N PHE A 66 0.31 2.08 12.28
CA PHE A 66 0.26 3.16 11.31
C PHE A 66 0.88 4.45 11.84
N ASP A 67 0.64 4.80 13.11
CA ASP A 67 1.26 5.97 13.76
C ASP A 67 2.79 5.83 13.80
N GLU A 68 3.31 4.66 14.16
CA GLU A 68 4.75 4.38 14.12
C GLU A 68 5.35 4.53 12.71
N VAL A 69 4.61 4.10 11.68
CA VAL A 69 5.03 4.27 10.28
C VAL A 69 5.02 5.74 9.88
N VAL A 70 4.00 6.51 10.28
CA VAL A 70 3.93 7.95 10.04
C VAL A 70 5.07 8.68 10.75
N ASP A 71 5.38 8.35 12.00
CA ASP A 71 6.49 8.95 12.73
C ASP A 71 7.85 8.68 12.06
N ARG A 72 8.02 7.47 11.52
CA ARG A 72 9.29 7.04 10.91
C ARG A 72 9.46 7.51 9.47
N SER A 73 8.41 7.54 8.67
CA SER A 73 8.47 7.69 7.21
C SER A 73 7.44 8.67 6.64
N GLY A 74 6.68 9.33 7.52
CA GLY A 74 5.62 10.24 7.14
C GLY A 74 4.43 9.53 6.49
N LEU A 75 3.52 10.35 5.96
CA LEU A 75 2.32 9.89 5.26
C LEU A 75 2.64 9.03 4.02
N ALA A 76 3.81 9.22 3.40
CA ALA A 76 4.27 8.39 2.28
C ALA A 76 4.49 6.93 2.70
N GLY A 77 5.00 6.71 3.92
CA GLY A 77 5.14 5.36 4.49
C GLY A 77 3.79 4.70 4.74
N ALA A 78 2.87 5.43 5.38
CA ALA A 78 1.53 4.94 5.67
C ALA A 78 0.72 4.64 4.39
N TYR A 79 0.85 5.48 3.37
CA TYR A 79 0.30 5.22 2.04
C TYR A 79 0.86 3.92 1.45
N GLY A 80 2.18 3.71 1.53
CA GLY A 80 2.80 2.47 1.06
C GLY A 80 2.22 1.22 1.73
N VAL A 81 2.02 1.25 3.05
CA VAL A 81 1.39 0.16 3.81
C VAL A 81 -0.06 -0.05 3.37
N ALA A 82 -0.85 1.02 3.25
CA ALA A 82 -2.23 0.94 2.76
C ALA A 82 -2.31 0.37 1.34
N TRP A 83 -1.39 0.76 0.45
CA TRP A 83 -1.30 0.24 -0.92
C TRP A 83 -0.97 -1.26 -0.94
N CYS A 84 -0.14 -1.74 0.00
CA CYS A 84 0.11 -3.17 0.19
C CYS A 84 -1.14 -3.91 0.68
N LEU A 85 -1.93 -3.35 1.59
CA LEU A 85 -3.19 -3.98 2.02
C LEU A 85 -4.19 -4.10 0.86
N ALA A 86 -4.32 -3.05 0.04
CA ALA A 86 -5.11 -3.09 -1.17
C ALA A 86 -4.61 -4.17 -2.15
N ALA A 87 -3.30 -4.34 -2.30
CA ALA A 87 -2.71 -5.43 -3.06
C ALA A 87 -3.12 -6.81 -2.54
N THR A 88 -3.10 -7.01 -1.22
CA THR A 88 -3.55 -8.26 -0.58
C THR A 88 -5.03 -8.53 -0.85
N MET A 89 -5.86 -7.48 -0.82
CA MET A 89 -7.29 -7.58 -1.16
C MET A 89 -7.51 -7.93 -2.63
N VAL A 90 -6.75 -7.38 -3.56
CA VAL A 90 -6.89 -7.71 -4.99
C VAL A 90 -6.31 -9.11 -5.30
N GLY A 91 -5.22 -9.51 -4.63
CA GLY A 91 -4.54 -10.78 -4.87
C GLY A 91 -3.87 -10.87 -6.24
N ASP A 92 -3.44 -12.09 -6.62
CA ASP A 92 -2.78 -12.36 -7.91
C ASP A 92 -3.85 -12.61 -9.00
N VAL A 93 -4.51 -11.56 -9.48
CA VAL A 93 -5.55 -11.68 -10.51
C VAL A 93 -4.99 -11.26 -11.88
N PRO A 94 -4.96 -12.16 -12.88
CA PRO A 94 -4.64 -11.81 -14.25
C PRO A 94 -5.92 -11.39 -15.00
N ALA A 95 -6.17 -10.09 -15.14
CA ALA A 95 -6.69 -9.48 -16.37
C ALA A 95 -6.83 -7.97 -16.17
N HIS A 96 -6.09 -7.22 -16.99
CA HIS A 96 -6.33 -5.80 -17.18
C HIS A 96 -7.61 -5.67 -18.01
N GLY A 97 -8.71 -5.35 -17.34
CA GLY A 97 -9.92 -4.86 -17.95
C GLY A 97 -10.50 -3.89 -16.96
N GLY A 98 -10.70 -2.63 -17.38
CA GLY A 98 -11.27 -1.57 -16.56
C GLY A 98 -12.73 -1.86 -16.21
N ALA A 99 -12.93 -2.88 -15.38
CA ALA A 99 -14.17 -3.09 -14.68
C ALA A 99 -14.15 -2.10 -13.52
N ALA A 100 -14.96 -1.05 -13.63
CA ALA A 100 -15.40 -0.34 -12.44
C ALA A 100 -15.98 -1.41 -11.51
N LEU A 101 -15.30 -1.68 -10.40
CA LEU A 101 -15.86 -2.50 -9.34
C LEU A 101 -17.10 -1.74 -8.86
N GLU A 102 -18.28 -2.18 -9.31
CA GLU A 102 -19.55 -1.66 -8.81
C GLU A 102 -19.78 -2.28 -7.44
N PHE A 103 -19.80 -1.42 -6.41
CA PHE A 103 -20.09 -1.79 -5.03
C PHE A 103 -21.53 -1.36 -4.70
N PRO A 104 -22.55 -2.18 -5.01
CA PRO A 104 -23.94 -1.85 -4.69
C PRO A 104 -24.11 -1.65 -3.16
N GLY A 105 -24.75 -0.55 -2.76
CA GLY A 105 -24.94 -0.16 -1.34
C GLY A 105 -23.90 0.81 -0.79
N ILE A 106 -22.94 1.27 -1.60
CA ILE A 106 -21.90 2.22 -1.17
C ILE A 106 -22.45 3.59 -0.75
N ASP A 107 -23.61 4.01 -1.26
CA ASP A 107 -24.22 5.31 -0.94
C ASP A 107 -24.69 5.39 0.52
N GLU A 108 -25.04 4.25 1.14
CA GLU A 108 -25.47 4.14 2.54
C GLU A 108 -24.33 3.79 3.50
N ALA A 109 -23.15 3.44 2.96
CA ALA A 109 -22.01 3.02 3.74
C ALA A 109 -21.34 4.19 4.49
N GLY A 110 -20.59 3.87 5.55
CA GLY A 110 -19.71 4.83 6.21
C GLY A 110 -18.70 5.46 5.23
N TYR A 111 -18.20 6.65 5.56
CA TYR A 111 -17.19 7.32 4.74
C TYR A 111 -15.96 6.43 4.50
N ASP A 112 -15.53 5.76 5.56
CA ASP A 112 -14.48 4.74 5.60
C ASP A 112 -14.68 3.63 4.55
N THR A 113 -15.85 3.02 4.52
CA THR A 113 -16.16 1.91 3.61
C THR A 113 -16.20 2.38 2.16
N ARG A 114 -16.77 3.57 1.93
CA ARG A 114 -16.75 4.25 0.64
C ARG A 114 -15.34 4.57 0.16
N TRP A 115 -14.48 4.97 1.08
CA TRP A 115 -13.08 5.26 0.82
C TRP A 115 -12.32 3.99 0.47
N VAL A 116 -12.49 2.90 1.25
CA VAL A 116 -11.84 1.60 1.00
C VAL A 116 -12.17 1.07 -0.40
N ALA A 117 -13.45 1.10 -0.79
CA ALA A 117 -13.88 0.66 -2.13
C ALA A 117 -13.19 1.45 -3.25
N ARG A 118 -13.12 2.78 -3.13
CA ARG A 118 -12.45 3.66 -4.12
C ARG A 118 -10.94 3.46 -4.12
N PHE A 119 -10.34 3.30 -2.94
CA PHE A 119 -8.90 3.11 -2.78
C PHE A 119 -8.43 1.76 -3.36
N VAL A 120 -9.17 0.67 -3.10
CA VAL A 120 -8.90 -0.65 -3.68
C VAL A 120 -9.12 -0.64 -5.20
N SER A 121 -10.14 0.08 -5.68
CA SER A 121 -10.36 0.27 -7.12
C SER A 121 -9.19 1.04 -7.78
N ALA A 122 -8.66 2.07 -7.12
CA ALA A 122 -7.49 2.80 -7.60
C ALA A 122 -6.26 1.87 -7.71
N TYR A 123 -6.03 1.02 -6.70
CA TYR A 123 -4.99 -0.01 -6.77
C TYR A 123 -5.20 -0.96 -7.96
N ALA A 124 -6.41 -1.50 -8.12
CA ALA A 124 -6.74 -2.46 -9.17
C ALA A 124 -6.54 -1.89 -10.58
N ASN A 125 -6.76 -0.59 -10.76
CA ASN A 125 -6.57 0.12 -12.03
C ASN A 125 -5.14 0.68 -12.21
N ALA A 126 -4.23 0.43 -11.26
CA ALA A 126 -2.90 1.02 -11.20
C ALA A 126 -2.90 2.56 -11.25
N ASP A 127 -3.95 3.18 -10.73
CA ASP A 127 -4.15 4.63 -10.67
C ASP A 127 -3.64 5.18 -9.35
N ALA A 128 -2.31 5.37 -9.28
CA ALA A 128 -1.64 5.89 -8.10
C ALA A 128 -2.03 7.34 -7.79
N ASP A 129 -2.30 8.16 -8.82
CA ASP A 129 -2.68 9.57 -8.65
C ASP A 129 -4.03 9.68 -7.90
N THR A 130 -5.01 8.86 -8.29
CA THR A 130 -6.29 8.77 -7.56
C THR A 130 -6.10 8.23 -6.14
N GLY A 131 -5.23 7.23 -5.95
CA GLY A 131 -4.88 6.69 -4.64
C GLY A 131 -4.30 7.76 -3.69
N GLU A 132 -3.32 8.52 -4.17
CA GLU A 132 -2.68 9.61 -3.43
C GLU A 132 -3.67 10.73 -3.11
N ALA A 133 -4.53 11.11 -4.06
CA ALA A 133 -5.55 12.12 -3.84
C ALA A 133 -6.58 11.70 -2.77
N LEU A 134 -7.05 10.45 -2.81
CA LEU A 134 -7.96 9.90 -1.79
C LEU A 134 -7.31 9.84 -0.41
N PHE A 135 -6.04 9.48 -0.35
CA PHE A 135 -5.28 9.43 0.89
C PHE A 135 -5.09 10.83 1.48
N GLY A 136 -4.70 11.80 0.65
CA GLY A 136 -4.57 13.20 1.04
C GLY A 136 -5.88 13.82 1.53
N ALA A 137 -7.02 13.48 0.91
CA ALA A 137 -8.33 13.93 1.36
C ALA A 137 -8.67 13.38 2.76
N ALA A 138 -8.47 12.07 3.00
CA ALA A 138 -8.71 11.48 4.32
C ALA A 138 -7.82 12.06 5.41
N VAL A 139 -6.58 12.44 5.09
CA VAL A 139 -5.69 13.18 6.01
C VAL A 139 -6.24 14.57 6.31
N ALA A 140 -6.62 15.33 5.28
CA ALA A 140 -7.13 16.68 5.44
C ALA A 140 -8.41 16.71 6.29
N ASP A 141 -9.25 15.69 6.17
CA ASP A 141 -10.50 15.55 6.92
C ASP A 141 -10.29 14.94 8.33
N GLY A 142 -9.08 14.48 8.66
CA GLY A 142 -8.79 13.81 9.94
C GLY A 142 -9.42 12.41 10.08
N LEU A 143 -9.87 11.81 8.96
CA LEU A 143 -10.57 10.52 8.91
C LEU A 143 -9.64 9.35 8.51
N LEU A 144 -8.35 9.63 8.31
CA LEU A 144 -7.39 8.61 7.90
C LEU A 144 -7.35 7.39 8.85
N PRO A 145 -7.34 7.53 10.19
CA PRO A 145 -7.28 6.38 11.09
C PRO A 145 -8.47 5.41 10.90
N ASP A 146 -9.69 5.93 10.79
CA ASP A 146 -10.90 5.12 10.57
C ASP A 146 -10.89 4.43 9.20
N CYS A 147 -10.43 5.13 8.16
CA CYS A 147 -10.24 4.56 6.83
C CYS A 147 -9.24 3.40 6.82
N LEU A 148 -8.11 3.55 7.52
CA LEU A 148 -7.07 2.53 7.61
C LEU A 148 -7.52 1.31 8.43
N LEU A 149 -8.22 1.54 9.54
CA LEU A 149 -8.82 0.48 10.35
C LEU A 149 -9.81 -0.35 9.52
N THR A 150 -10.67 0.34 8.77
CA THR A 150 -11.67 -0.30 7.91
C THR A 150 -11.03 -1.06 6.75
N LEU A 151 -9.94 -0.52 6.17
CA LEU A 151 -9.16 -1.21 5.15
C LEU A 151 -8.54 -2.50 5.69
N ALA A 152 -7.92 -2.44 6.87
CA ALA A 152 -7.31 -3.61 7.52
C ALA A 152 -8.37 -4.67 7.85
N GLY A 153 -9.51 -4.27 8.42
CA GLY A 153 -10.64 -5.17 8.69
C GLY A 153 -11.20 -5.82 7.42
N SER A 154 -11.38 -5.05 6.35
CA SER A 154 -11.84 -5.54 5.05
C SER A 154 -10.86 -6.53 4.41
N THR A 155 -9.56 -6.28 4.60
CA THR A 155 -8.50 -7.18 4.14
C THR A 155 -8.57 -8.52 4.87
N VAL A 156 -8.72 -8.50 6.20
CA VAL A 156 -8.89 -9.71 7.01
C VAL A 156 -10.15 -10.47 6.66
N ALA A 157 -11.29 -9.79 6.48
CA ALA A 157 -12.53 -10.43 6.05
C ALA A 157 -12.37 -11.14 4.70
N THR A 158 -11.68 -10.50 3.75
CA THR A 158 -11.34 -11.08 2.44
C THR A 158 -10.45 -12.33 2.58
N LEU A 159 -9.41 -12.27 3.42
CA LEU A 159 -8.52 -13.41 3.66
C LEU A 159 -9.25 -14.59 4.32
N ARG A 160 -10.11 -14.32 5.31
CA ARG A 160 -10.94 -15.36 5.94
C ARG A 160 -11.91 -16.01 4.95
N SER A 161 -12.55 -15.21 4.09
CA SER A 161 -13.45 -15.73 3.06
C SER A 161 -12.75 -16.59 2.02
N ARG A 162 -11.46 -16.39 1.75
CA ARG A 162 -10.66 -17.21 0.82
C ARG A 162 -10.16 -18.52 1.43
N ALA A 163 -10.05 -18.56 2.75
CA ALA A 163 -9.59 -19.73 3.50
C ALA A 163 -10.71 -20.73 3.83
N ALA A 164 -11.98 -20.33 3.66
CA ALA A 164 -13.17 -21.15 3.81
C ALA A 164 -13.48 -21.94 2.53
#